data_AF-A0A523AWT0-F1
#
_entry.id   AF-A0A523AWT0-F1
#
_cell.length_a   1.000
_cell.length_b   1.000
_cell.length_c   1.000
_cell.angle_alpha   90.00
_cell.angle_beta   90.00
_cell.angle_gamma   90.00
#
_symmetry.space_group_name_H-M   'P 1'
#
loop_
_entity.id
_entity.type
_entity.pdbx_description
1 polymer ?
#
loop_
_entity_poly.entity_id
_entity_poly.type
_entity_poly.pdbx_seq_one_letter_code
_entity_poly.pdbx_strand_id
1 'polypeptide(L)'
;MQFRKATPEERKRFYQEEWNKHEIPDFIQQTLSLREFGFDPDGSGPNQRYRQFFTLEQLSSYLKSNFPFSVYVSVALYEQPSRRAGWIKSELAFDVDAKDLPVKPCSCGQGEVCECCLEEARRVVMLLSDVLSSDLGLRDLRFSYSGRGFHLRVLDEAVSKLEQNERAQLVSYVTGSVIPTDLSFVLGYSKVFREFAARTLERLSEEKLKEVFPKLAQRIQEKKREVLEALRRGRREEIKRLVGKEEKLLEFLAKLNAGWVDGRVTVDVKRILRLPSTLHSGVSMKCVPIRDIENFSLDQAIPKFILEG
;
A
#
# COMPACT_ATOMS: atom_id res chain seq x y z
N MET A 1 -0.41 -19.42 7.46
CA MET A 1 -0.45 -19.60 6.00
C MET A 1 0.96 -19.82 5.43
N GLN A 2 1.12 -20.60 4.34
CA GLN A 2 2.41 -20.74 3.65
C GLN A 2 2.42 -19.90 2.36
N PHE A 3 3.16 -18.79 2.38
CA PHE A 3 3.39 -17.97 1.19
C PHE A 3 4.46 -18.64 0.32
N ARG A 4 4.12 -19.00 -0.92
CA ARG A 4 5.06 -19.61 -1.87
C ARG A 4 4.78 -19.18 -3.30
N LYS A 5 5.72 -19.48 -4.20
CA LYS A 5 5.51 -19.28 -5.63
C LYS A 5 4.50 -20.29 -6.17
N ALA A 6 3.59 -19.84 -7.05
CA ALA A 6 2.66 -20.68 -7.78
C ALA A 6 3.36 -21.33 -8.99
N THR A 7 3.15 -22.63 -9.19
CA THR A 7 3.64 -23.35 -10.36
C THR A 7 2.88 -22.92 -11.64
N PRO A 8 3.43 -23.14 -12.84
CA PRO A 8 2.69 -22.91 -14.08
C PRO A 8 1.34 -23.63 -14.14
N GLU A 9 1.28 -24.87 -13.63
CA GLU A 9 0.07 -25.69 -13.57
C GLU A 9 -0.98 -25.08 -12.63
N GLU A 10 -0.55 -24.59 -11.46
CA GLU A 10 -1.45 -23.90 -10.52
C GLU A 10 -1.99 -22.60 -11.10
N ARG A 11 -1.17 -21.82 -11.83
CA ARG A 11 -1.65 -20.62 -12.54
C ARG A 11 -2.68 -20.99 -13.59
N LYS A 12 -2.40 -22.02 -14.39
CA LYS A 12 -3.34 -22.52 -15.40
C LYS A 12 -4.67 -22.91 -14.75
N ARG A 13 -4.61 -23.72 -13.70
CA ARG A 13 -5.76 -24.17 -12.94
C ARG A 13 -6.57 -22.99 -12.39
N PHE A 14 -5.90 -22.05 -11.72
CA PHE A 14 -6.53 -20.84 -11.18
C PHE A 14 -7.31 -20.08 -12.26
N TYR A 15 -6.68 -19.71 -13.38
CA TYR A 15 -7.36 -18.91 -14.39
C TYR A 15 -8.47 -19.66 -15.14
N GLN A 16 -8.33 -20.98 -15.35
CA GLN A 16 -9.32 -21.77 -16.08
C GLN A 16 -10.53 -22.14 -15.23
N GLU A 17 -10.32 -22.52 -13.96
CA GLU A 17 -11.33 -23.16 -13.11
C GLU A 17 -11.85 -22.25 -12.00
N GLU A 18 -11.03 -21.34 -11.47
CA GLU A 18 -11.35 -20.56 -10.28
C GLU A 18 -11.64 -19.10 -10.58
N TRP A 19 -10.81 -18.47 -11.42
CA TRP A 19 -10.87 -17.04 -11.67
C TRP A 19 -12.16 -16.64 -12.38
N ASN A 20 -12.78 -15.57 -11.86
CA ASN A 20 -14.02 -15.02 -12.39
C ASN A 20 -13.84 -13.53 -12.75
N LYS A 21 -14.02 -13.20 -14.03
CA LYS A 21 -13.94 -11.84 -14.56
C LYS A 21 -14.89 -10.84 -13.86
N HIS A 22 -16.00 -11.33 -13.30
CA HIS A 22 -16.98 -10.50 -12.58
C HIS A 22 -16.53 -10.11 -11.16
N GLU A 23 -15.43 -10.69 -10.66
CA GLU A 23 -14.79 -10.25 -9.41
C GLU A 23 -13.88 -9.01 -9.61
N ILE A 24 -13.63 -8.59 -10.86
CA ILE A 24 -12.96 -7.32 -11.13
C ILE A 24 -13.88 -6.19 -10.62
N PRO A 25 -13.38 -5.19 -9.87
CA PRO A 25 -14.21 -4.08 -9.39
C PRO A 25 -14.90 -3.28 -10.49
N ASP A 26 -16.14 -2.86 -10.24
CA ASP A 26 -16.98 -2.14 -11.20
C ASP A 26 -16.30 -0.89 -11.78
N PHE A 27 -15.59 -0.11 -10.94
CA PHE A 27 -14.89 1.09 -11.41
C PHE A 27 -13.81 0.80 -12.47
N ILE A 28 -13.24 -0.42 -12.46
CA ILE A 28 -12.30 -0.89 -13.49
C ILE A 28 -13.09 -1.40 -14.70
N GLN A 29 -14.16 -2.17 -14.49
CA GLN A 29 -15.00 -2.67 -15.58
C GLN A 29 -15.59 -1.53 -16.42
N GLN A 30 -16.10 -0.48 -15.78
CA GLN A 30 -16.72 0.68 -16.42
C GLN A 30 -15.75 1.50 -17.28
N THR A 31 -14.46 1.44 -16.98
CA THR A 31 -13.41 2.21 -17.67
C THR A 31 -12.39 1.30 -18.37
N LEU A 32 -12.76 0.03 -18.60
CA LEU A 32 -11.88 -1.02 -19.11
C LEU A 32 -11.15 -0.60 -20.40
N SER A 33 -11.92 -0.09 -21.37
CA SER A 33 -11.42 0.32 -22.68
C SER A 33 -10.51 1.54 -22.64
N LEU A 34 -10.48 2.28 -21.54
CA LEU A 34 -9.64 3.46 -21.34
C LEU A 34 -8.36 3.15 -20.56
N ARG A 35 -8.14 1.89 -20.18
CA ARG A 35 -7.00 1.49 -19.35
C ARG A 35 -5.95 0.74 -20.15
N GLU A 36 -4.71 0.97 -19.75
CA GLU A 36 -3.59 0.15 -20.16
C GLU A 36 -3.56 -1.11 -19.27
N PHE A 37 -3.32 -2.26 -19.89
CA PHE A 37 -3.01 -3.51 -19.22
C PHE A 37 -1.54 -3.89 -19.39
N GLY A 38 -0.96 -4.40 -18.30
CA GLY A 38 0.39 -4.94 -18.26
C GLY A 38 0.37 -6.39 -17.78
N PHE A 39 1.20 -7.24 -18.35
CA PHE A 39 1.32 -8.64 -17.95
C PHE A 39 2.76 -9.00 -17.66
N ASP A 40 2.92 -9.80 -16.61
CA ASP A 40 4.15 -10.48 -16.25
C ASP A 40 3.93 -11.98 -16.52
N PRO A 41 4.54 -12.54 -17.58
CA PRO A 41 4.30 -13.94 -17.95
C PRO A 41 4.95 -14.95 -17.00
N ASP A 42 6.13 -14.63 -16.47
CA ASP A 42 7.07 -15.59 -15.88
C ASP A 42 7.67 -15.18 -14.51
N GLY A 43 7.36 -13.97 -14.05
CA GLY A 43 7.88 -13.39 -12.81
C GLY A 43 9.09 -12.48 -13.01
N SER A 44 9.46 -12.15 -14.26
CA SER A 44 10.52 -11.18 -14.58
C SER A 44 10.04 -9.72 -14.50
N GLY A 45 8.75 -9.50 -14.24
CA GLY A 45 8.12 -8.20 -14.14
C GLY A 45 7.16 -7.92 -15.31
N PRO A 46 6.41 -6.80 -15.26
CA PRO A 46 5.37 -6.49 -16.24
C PRO A 46 5.95 -6.00 -17.57
N ASN A 47 6.61 -6.89 -18.32
CA ASN A 47 7.29 -6.57 -19.59
C ASN A 47 6.33 -6.51 -20.79
N GLN A 48 5.16 -7.16 -20.71
CA GLN A 48 4.13 -7.08 -21.76
C GLN A 48 3.18 -5.91 -21.46
N ARG A 49 3.58 -4.72 -21.91
CA ARG A 49 2.87 -3.44 -21.66
C ARG A 49 1.98 -3.01 -22.83
N TYR A 50 1.24 -1.93 -22.63
CA TYR A 50 0.49 -1.23 -23.68
C TYR A 50 -0.61 -2.08 -24.33
N ARG A 51 -1.18 -3.03 -23.57
CA ARG A 51 -2.35 -3.80 -24.01
C ARG A 51 -3.63 -3.04 -23.67
N GLN A 52 -4.66 -3.22 -24.49
CA GLN A 52 -5.98 -2.62 -24.32
C GLN A 52 -7.04 -3.69 -24.60
N PHE A 53 -8.11 -3.70 -23.81
CA PHE A 53 -9.25 -4.60 -23.98
C PHE A 53 -10.53 -3.77 -23.97
N PHE A 54 -11.43 -4.05 -24.91
CA PHE A 54 -12.70 -3.33 -25.03
C PHE A 54 -13.83 -3.99 -24.25
N THR A 55 -13.67 -5.29 -23.95
CA THR A 55 -14.68 -6.09 -23.24
C THR A 55 -14.02 -7.02 -22.22
N LEU A 56 -14.79 -7.39 -21.18
CA LEU A 56 -14.33 -8.36 -20.19
C LEU A 56 -14.14 -9.76 -20.80
N GLU A 57 -14.89 -10.07 -21.86
CA GLU A 57 -14.75 -11.30 -22.64
C GLU A 57 -13.36 -11.38 -23.27
N GLN A 58 -12.89 -10.31 -23.91
CA GLN A 58 -11.55 -10.28 -24.50
C GLN A 58 -10.45 -10.45 -23.45
N LEU A 59 -10.56 -9.73 -22.33
CA LEU A 59 -9.61 -9.87 -21.21
C LEU A 59 -9.65 -11.29 -20.63
N SER A 60 -10.85 -11.84 -20.42
CA SER A 60 -11.04 -13.17 -19.87
C SER A 60 -10.44 -14.25 -20.77
N SER A 61 -10.69 -14.20 -22.08
CA SER A 61 -10.09 -15.13 -23.04
C SER A 61 -8.57 -15.04 -23.01
N TYR A 62 -8.01 -13.83 -22.96
CA TYR A 62 -6.56 -13.66 -22.85
C TYR A 62 -5.98 -14.30 -21.59
N LEU A 63 -6.57 -14.04 -20.41
CA LEU A 63 -6.08 -14.61 -19.14
C LEU A 63 -6.20 -16.14 -19.11
N LYS A 64 -7.30 -16.69 -19.65
CA LYS A 64 -7.57 -18.13 -19.76
C LYS A 64 -6.74 -18.86 -20.81
N SER A 65 -5.98 -18.15 -21.64
CA SER A 65 -5.05 -18.74 -22.62
C SER A 65 -3.58 -18.54 -22.25
N ASN A 66 -3.24 -17.53 -21.45
CA ASN A 66 -1.85 -17.15 -21.19
C ASN A 66 -1.37 -17.41 -19.76
N PHE A 67 -2.28 -17.55 -18.79
CA PHE A 67 -1.96 -17.88 -17.38
C PHE A 67 -0.82 -17.04 -16.77
N PRO A 68 -0.88 -15.70 -16.88
CA PRO A 68 0.23 -14.83 -16.51
C PRO A 68 0.59 -14.96 -15.02
N PHE A 69 1.88 -14.83 -14.72
CA PHE A 69 2.40 -14.76 -13.36
C PHE A 69 1.82 -13.59 -12.57
N SER A 70 1.58 -12.45 -13.22
CA SER A 70 0.89 -11.31 -12.61
C SER A 70 0.21 -10.45 -13.66
N VAL A 71 -0.92 -9.86 -13.28
CA VAL A 71 -1.73 -8.99 -14.15
C VAL A 71 -1.82 -7.60 -13.53
N TYR A 72 -1.68 -6.58 -14.36
CA TYR A 72 -1.68 -5.19 -13.95
C TYR A 72 -2.61 -4.37 -14.83
N VAL A 73 -3.15 -3.30 -14.24
CA VAL A 73 -4.01 -2.34 -14.89
C VAL A 73 -3.58 -0.92 -14.48
N SER A 74 -3.60 0.01 -15.43
CA SER A 74 -3.25 1.40 -15.13
C SER A 74 -4.23 2.04 -14.16
N VAL A 75 -3.69 2.90 -13.30
CA VAL A 75 -4.49 3.87 -12.53
C VAL A 75 -4.90 5.06 -13.40
N ALA A 76 -4.16 5.28 -14.50
CA ALA A 76 -4.47 6.28 -15.52
C ALA A 76 -5.52 5.79 -16.52
N LEU A 77 -6.31 6.75 -17.02
CA LEU A 77 -7.19 6.59 -18.17
C LEU A 77 -6.60 7.34 -19.37
N TYR A 78 -6.74 6.76 -20.56
CA TYR A 78 -6.22 7.30 -21.81
C TYR A 78 -7.27 7.22 -22.93
N GLU A 79 -7.22 8.16 -23.87
CA GLU A 79 -7.92 8.06 -25.14
C GLU A 79 -7.34 6.92 -26.01
N GLN A 80 -6.01 6.74 -25.98
CA GLN A 80 -5.30 5.68 -26.69
C GLN A 80 -4.39 4.89 -25.73
N PRO A 81 -4.95 3.96 -24.93
CA PRO A 81 -4.20 3.20 -23.92
C PRO A 81 -3.05 2.36 -24.48
N SER A 82 -3.23 1.80 -25.69
CA SER A 82 -2.21 1.01 -26.40
C SER A 82 -0.98 1.83 -26.83
N ARG A 83 -1.05 3.16 -26.73
CA ARG A 83 0.07 4.08 -26.96
C ARG A 83 0.39 4.94 -25.72
N ARG A 84 -0.39 4.79 -24.64
CA ARG A 84 -0.40 5.68 -23.46
C ARG A 84 -0.47 7.17 -23.85
N ALA A 85 -1.24 7.45 -24.90
CA ALA A 85 -1.44 8.78 -25.47
C ALA A 85 -2.85 9.30 -25.17
N GLY A 86 -3.00 10.63 -25.12
CA GLY A 86 -4.25 11.27 -24.69
C GLY A 86 -4.59 10.94 -23.24
N TRP A 87 -3.69 11.25 -22.29
CA TRP A 87 -3.96 11.05 -20.87
C TRP A 87 -5.18 11.89 -20.45
N ILE A 88 -6.16 11.27 -19.80
CA ILE A 88 -7.45 11.88 -19.43
C ILE A 88 -7.44 12.32 -17.96
N LYS A 89 -7.21 11.35 -17.08
CA LYS A 89 -7.13 11.50 -15.62
C LYS A 89 -6.49 10.25 -15.01
N SER A 90 -6.17 10.29 -13.73
CA SER A 90 -5.55 9.17 -13.01
C SER A 90 -6.03 9.07 -11.58
N GLU A 91 -6.36 7.86 -11.14
CA GLU A 91 -6.65 7.59 -9.73
C GLU A 91 -5.47 8.05 -8.86
N LEU A 92 -5.75 8.57 -7.66
CA LEU A 92 -4.71 8.75 -6.66
C LEU A 92 -4.54 7.42 -5.93
N ALA A 93 -3.37 6.78 -6.08
CA ALA A 93 -3.16 5.43 -5.59
C ALA A 93 -2.01 5.35 -4.61
N PHE A 94 -2.26 4.76 -3.45
CA PHE A 94 -1.28 4.47 -2.41
C PHE A 94 -1.02 2.96 -2.37
N ASP A 95 0.24 2.57 -2.20
CA ASP A 95 0.66 1.17 -2.05
C ASP A 95 1.43 1.00 -0.75
N VAL A 96 0.89 0.14 0.12
CA VAL A 96 1.46 -0.24 1.40
C VAL A 96 1.90 -1.70 1.27
N ASP A 97 3.16 -1.92 0.89
CA ASP A 97 3.72 -3.26 0.72
C ASP A 97 4.31 -3.78 2.05
N ALA A 98 3.76 -4.87 2.56
CA ALA A 98 4.18 -5.44 3.84
C ALA A 98 5.65 -5.91 3.83
N LYS A 99 6.21 -6.20 2.65
CA LYS A 99 7.61 -6.62 2.51
C LYS A 99 8.58 -5.46 2.73
N ASP A 100 8.16 -4.22 2.49
CA ASP A 100 9.00 -3.02 2.50
C ASP A 100 8.68 -2.07 3.66
N LEU A 101 7.85 -2.49 4.63
CA LEU A 101 7.54 -1.65 5.80
C LEU A 101 8.83 -1.20 6.49
N PRO A 102 8.91 0.09 6.88
CA PRO A 102 10.11 0.66 7.48
C PRO A 102 10.42 0.02 8.84
N VAL A 103 9.40 -0.48 9.53
CA VAL A 103 9.50 -1.26 10.77
C VAL A 103 8.44 -2.36 10.73
N LYS A 104 8.80 -3.57 11.16
CA LYS A 104 7.92 -4.74 11.14
C LYS A 104 7.76 -5.32 12.55
N PRO A 105 6.58 -5.86 12.90
CA PRO A 105 6.40 -6.61 14.15
C PRO A 105 6.97 -8.04 14.09
N CYS A 106 7.55 -8.44 12.96
CA CYS A 106 8.08 -9.78 12.70
C CYS A 106 9.51 -9.72 12.13
N SER A 107 10.18 -10.86 12.11
CA SER A 107 11.54 -11.04 11.59
C SER A 107 11.58 -11.60 10.17
N CYS A 108 10.55 -11.33 9.35
CA CYS A 108 10.51 -11.78 7.95
C CYS A 108 11.74 -11.29 7.18
N GLY A 109 12.33 -12.17 6.37
CA GLY A 109 13.48 -11.87 5.53
C GLY A 109 13.15 -10.86 4.43
N GLN A 110 14.17 -10.50 3.66
CA GLN A 110 14.02 -9.57 2.55
C GLN A 110 13.08 -10.15 1.48
N GLY A 111 12.00 -9.41 1.16
CA GLY A 111 11.01 -9.83 0.17
C GLY A 111 9.94 -10.81 0.69
N GLU A 112 10.09 -11.33 1.90
CA GLU A 112 9.12 -12.20 2.56
C GLU A 112 8.03 -11.42 3.29
N VAL A 113 6.88 -12.06 3.43
CA VAL A 113 5.73 -11.55 4.19
C VAL A 113 5.16 -12.65 5.08
N CYS A 114 4.52 -12.24 6.17
CA CYS A 114 3.71 -13.10 7.03
C CYS A 114 2.43 -12.36 7.44
N GLU A 115 1.55 -13.06 8.13
CA GLU A 115 0.28 -12.51 8.63
C GLU A 115 0.51 -11.28 9.53
N CYS A 116 1.58 -11.26 10.34
CA CYS A 116 1.88 -10.13 11.25
C CYS A 116 2.21 -8.83 10.51
N CYS A 117 3.07 -8.87 9.47
CA CYS A 117 3.40 -7.65 8.72
C CYS A 117 2.28 -7.25 7.75
N LEU A 118 1.48 -8.21 7.26
CA LEU A 118 0.28 -7.92 6.49
C LEU A 118 -0.76 -7.20 7.35
N GLU A 119 -0.96 -7.62 8.60
CA GLU A 119 -1.84 -6.91 9.54
C GLU A 119 -1.33 -5.50 9.84
N GLU A 120 -0.02 -5.30 9.95
CA GLU A 120 0.54 -3.96 10.12
C GLU A 120 0.31 -3.08 8.87
N ALA A 121 0.51 -3.64 7.66
CA ALA A 121 0.18 -2.95 6.41
C ALA A 121 -1.32 -2.59 6.31
N ARG A 122 -2.21 -3.48 6.75
CA ARG A 122 -3.66 -3.24 6.82
C ARG A 122 -3.98 -2.05 7.72
N ARG A 123 -3.39 -2.02 8.92
CA ARG A 123 -3.56 -0.91 9.85
C ARG A 123 -3.03 0.40 9.28
N VAL A 124 -1.93 0.38 8.54
CA VAL A 124 -1.38 1.58 7.88
C VAL A 124 -2.31 2.08 6.80
N VAL A 125 -2.86 1.20 5.95
CA VAL A 125 -3.81 1.64 4.92
C VAL A 125 -5.11 2.19 5.52
N MET A 126 -5.56 1.67 6.67
CA MET A 126 -6.68 2.24 7.44
C MET A 126 -6.37 3.65 7.97
N LEU A 127 -5.18 3.84 8.54
CA LEU A 127 -4.75 5.16 9.01
C LEU A 127 -4.69 6.17 7.85
N LEU A 128 -4.17 5.75 6.69
CA LEU A 128 -4.17 6.57 5.48
C LEU A 128 -5.59 6.94 5.04
N SER A 129 -6.52 5.98 5.01
CA SER A 129 -7.90 6.25 4.61
C SER A 129 -8.63 7.19 5.58
N ASP A 130 -8.33 7.09 6.87
CA ASP A 130 -8.89 8.00 7.87
C ASP A 130 -8.41 9.43 7.64
N VAL A 131 -7.12 9.63 7.37
CA VAL A 131 -6.56 10.95 7.05
C VAL A 131 -7.17 11.49 5.76
N LEU A 132 -7.22 10.68 4.69
CA LEU A 132 -7.81 11.08 3.41
C LEU A 132 -9.29 11.48 3.56
N SER A 133 -10.04 10.78 4.40
CA SER A 133 -11.47 11.04 4.61
C SER A 133 -11.74 12.21 5.55
N SER A 134 -11.05 12.27 6.67
CA SER A 134 -11.33 13.23 7.76
C SER A 134 -10.66 14.58 7.54
N ASP A 135 -9.40 14.61 7.09
CA ASP A 135 -8.66 15.85 6.88
C ASP A 135 -8.88 16.41 5.46
N LEU A 136 -8.92 15.54 4.45
CA LEU A 136 -8.98 15.95 3.03
C LEU A 136 -10.36 15.80 2.39
N GLY A 137 -11.33 15.20 3.10
CA GLY A 137 -12.71 15.09 2.66
C GLY A 137 -12.96 14.13 1.49
N LEU A 138 -11.99 13.27 1.15
CA LEU A 138 -12.09 12.33 0.02
C LEU A 138 -12.96 11.13 0.41
N ARG A 139 -13.88 10.72 -0.46
CA ARG A 139 -14.94 9.75 -0.10
C ARG A 139 -14.94 8.49 -0.95
N ASP A 140 -14.47 8.55 -2.20
CA ASP A 140 -14.47 7.40 -3.10
C ASP A 140 -13.18 6.57 -2.97
N LEU A 141 -13.07 5.89 -1.83
CA LEU A 141 -11.93 5.08 -1.44
C LEU A 141 -12.15 3.60 -1.80
N ARG A 142 -11.25 3.02 -2.60
CA ARG A 142 -11.28 1.62 -3.02
C ARG A 142 -10.05 0.88 -2.53
N PHE A 143 -10.28 -0.13 -1.71
CA PHE A 143 -9.22 -0.97 -1.15
C PHE A 143 -9.06 -2.26 -1.96
N SER A 144 -7.83 -2.74 -2.06
CA SER A 144 -7.57 -4.10 -2.52
C SER A 144 -6.36 -4.69 -1.81
N TYR A 145 -6.46 -5.95 -1.41
CA TYR A 145 -5.30 -6.74 -1.05
C TYR A 145 -4.53 -7.09 -2.33
N SER A 146 -3.24 -6.76 -2.36
CA SER A 146 -2.38 -6.94 -3.53
C SER A 146 -1.65 -8.28 -3.54
N GLY A 147 -1.85 -9.13 -2.54
CA GLY A 147 -1.09 -10.37 -2.30
C GLY A 147 0.04 -10.21 -1.28
N ARG A 148 0.73 -9.06 -1.25
CA ARG A 148 1.79 -8.78 -0.26
C ARG A 148 1.57 -7.50 0.54
N GLY A 149 0.44 -6.86 0.34
CA GLY A 149 0.14 -5.57 0.94
C GLY A 149 -1.22 -5.10 0.49
N PHE A 150 -1.43 -3.79 0.54
CA PHE A 150 -2.70 -3.18 0.24
C PHE A 150 -2.52 -2.00 -0.71
N HIS A 151 -3.41 -1.93 -1.69
CA HIS A 151 -3.59 -0.72 -2.47
C HIS A 151 -4.83 0.03 -1.97
N LEU A 152 -4.71 1.34 -1.87
CA LEU A 152 -5.82 2.27 -1.69
C LEU A 152 -5.89 3.18 -2.93
N ARG A 153 -6.97 3.09 -3.69
CA ARG A 153 -7.23 3.93 -4.86
C ARG A 153 -8.33 4.93 -4.51
N VAL A 154 -8.08 6.21 -4.72
CA VAL A 154 -9.03 7.30 -4.53
C VAL A 154 -9.53 7.74 -5.90
N LEU A 155 -10.84 7.71 -6.09
CA LEU A 155 -11.50 8.00 -7.37
C LEU A 155 -12.16 9.39 -7.42
N ASP A 156 -12.13 10.15 -6.32
CA ASP A 156 -12.68 11.50 -6.26
C ASP A 156 -12.14 12.38 -7.39
N GLU A 157 -13.05 13.07 -8.10
CA GLU A 157 -12.67 13.90 -9.24
C GLU A 157 -11.73 15.06 -8.82
N ALA A 158 -11.83 15.51 -7.56
CA ALA A 158 -10.97 16.55 -6.99
C ALA A 158 -9.48 16.20 -7.02
N VAL A 159 -9.13 14.90 -7.03
CA VAL A 159 -7.73 14.44 -7.04
C VAL A 159 -7.32 13.76 -8.36
N SER A 160 -8.27 13.57 -9.29
CA SER A 160 -8.04 12.78 -10.50
C SER A 160 -7.05 13.42 -11.48
N LYS A 161 -6.90 14.75 -11.42
CA LYS A 161 -6.03 15.54 -12.29
C LYS A 161 -4.75 16.06 -11.62
N LEU A 162 -4.48 15.69 -10.37
CA LEU A 162 -3.26 16.09 -9.68
C LEU A 162 -2.03 15.59 -10.44
N GLU A 163 -1.01 16.46 -10.54
CA GLU A 163 0.27 16.12 -11.13
C GLU A 163 1.23 15.57 -10.07
N GLN A 164 2.49 15.36 -10.47
CA GLN A 164 3.48 14.67 -9.66
C GLN A 164 3.82 15.42 -8.36
N ASN A 165 3.88 16.75 -8.41
CA ASN A 165 4.28 17.58 -7.27
C ASN A 165 3.19 17.61 -6.19
N GLU A 166 1.93 17.77 -6.59
CA GLU A 166 0.78 17.76 -5.68
C GLU A 166 0.62 16.37 -5.05
N ARG A 167 0.82 15.30 -5.83
CA ARG A 167 0.82 13.92 -5.32
C ARG A 167 1.95 13.70 -4.32
N ALA A 168 3.14 14.26 -4.55
CA ALA A 168 4.25 14.17 -3.59
C ALA A 168 3.93 14.90 -2.28
N GLN A 169 3.32 16.08 -2.34
CA GLN A 169 2.86 16.81 -1.15
C GLN A 169 1.80 16.03 -0.38
N LEU A 170 0.85 15.40 -1.08
CA LEU A 170 -0.14 14.54 -0.46
C LEU A 170 0.51 13.35 0.26
N VAL A 171 1.48 12.67 -0.36
CA VAL A 171 2.23 11.59 0.31
C VAL A 171 2.88 12.09 1.59
N SER A 172 3.54 13.24 1.56
CA SER A 172 4.15 13.83 2.76
C SER A 172 3.13 14.17 3.84
N TYR A 173 1.96 14.69 3.45
CA TYR A 173 0.88 14.99 4.39
C TYR A 173 0.36 13.70 5.05
N VAL A 174 -0.08 12.72 4.26
CA VAL A 174 -0.77 11.53 4.78
C VAL A 174 0.15 10.59 5.54
N THR A 175 1.46 10.66 5.32
CA THR A 175 2.44 9.86 6.08
C THR A 175 3.02 10.60 7.28
N GLY A 176 2.82 11.92 7.41
CA GLY A 176 3.45 12.70 8.48
C GLY A 176 4.98 12.67 8.39
N SER A 177 5.54 12.89 7.20
CA SER A 177 6.98 12.76 6.93
C SER A 177 7.83 14.00 7.24
N VAL A 178 7.19 15.09 7.69
CA VAL A 178 7.79 16.38 8.03
C VAL A 178 7.44 16.73 9.48
N ILE A 179 8.40 17.24 10.24
CA ILE A 179 8.14 17.65 11.63
C ILE A 179 7.25 18.90 11.61
N PRO A 180 6.10 18.91 12.29
CA PRO A 180 5.26 20.10 12.38
C PRO A 180 5.94 21.19 13.20
N THR A 181 5.73 22.45 12.84
CA THR A 181 6.23 23.62 13.60
C THR A 181 5.72 23.60 15.04
N ASP A 182 4.45 23.23 15.24
CA ASP A 182 3.84 23.04 16.56
C ASP A 182 3.25 21.63 16.66
N LEU A 183 3.89 20.82 17.50
CA LEU A 183 3.50 19.44 17.78
C LEU A 183 2.23 19.36 18.64
N SER A 184 1.76 20.44 19.26
CA SER A 184 0.63 20.40 20.21
C SER A 184 -0.75 20.48 19.55
N PHE A 185 -0.85 20.94 18.29
CA PHE A 185 -2.13 21.10 17.60
C PHE A 185 -2.92 19.80 17.52
N VAL A 186 -4.13 19.78 18.08
CA VAL A 186 -4.92 18.55 18.24
C VAL A 186 -5.39 17.95 16.91
N LEU A 187 -5.54 18.78 15.86
CA LEU A 187 -6.10 18.40 14.56
C LEU A 187 -5.10 18.61 13.41
N GLY A 188 -5.47 18.11 12.23
CA GLY A 188 -4.73 18.27 10.99
C GLY A 188 -3.34 17.62 11.03
N TYR A 189 -2.40 18.22 10.31
CA TYR A 189 -1.09 17.63 10.07
C TYR A 189 -0.32 17.21 11.33
N SER A 190 -0.37 18.01 12.42
CA SER A 190 0.31 17.66 13.67
C SER A 190 -0.26 16.38 14.29
N LYS A 191 -1.56 16.12 14.16
CA LYS A 191 -2.18 14.85 14.57
C LYS A 191 -1.66 13.69 13.72
N VAL A 192 -1.67 13.84 12.38
CA VAL A 192 -1.18 12.83 11.43
C VAL A 192 0.26 12.45 11.76
N PHE A 193 1.13 13.44 11.91
CA PHE A 193 2.52 13.24 12.30
C PHE A 193 2.64 12.43 13.60
N ARG A 194 1.89 12.79 14.65
CA ARG A 194 1.95 12.10 15.95
C ARG A 194 1.45 10.67 15.88
N GLU A 195 0.41 10.39 15.11
CA GLU A 195 -0.15 9.04 14.95
C GLU A 195 0.84 8.12 14.24
N PHE A 196 1.41 8.56 13.12
CA PHE A 196 2.46 7.81 12.42
C PHE A 196 3.74 7.68 13.25
N ALA A 197 4.21 8.77 13.87
CA ALA A 197 5.40 8.74 14.72
C ALA A 197 5.24 7.79 15.92
N ALA A 198 4.07 7.78 16.56
CA ALA A 198 3.76 6.86 17.65
C ALA A 198 3.74 5.40 17.15
N ARG A 199 3.10 5.11 16.01
CA ARG A 199 3.10 3.76 15.42
C ARG A 199 4.51 3.29 15.06
N THR A 200 5.30 4.16 14.41
CA THR A 200 6.70 3.89 14.09
C THR A 200 7.50 3.58 15.34
N LEU A 201 7.40 4.42 16.38
CA LEU A 201 8.11 4.20 17.63
C LEU A 201 7.67 2.90 18.31
N GLU A 202 6.37 2.60 18.33
CA GLU A 202 5.82 1.38 18.91
C GLU A 202 6.45 0.12 18.30
N ARG A 203 6.74 0.13 16.99
CA ARG A 203 7.35 -0.99 16.26
C ARG A 203 8.88 -0.97 16.18
N LEU A 204 9.53 0.11 16.60
CA LEU A 204 11.00 0.16 16.61
C LEU A 204 11.59 -0.83 17.62
N SER A 205 12.59 -1.59 17.15
CA SER A 205 13.41 -2.47 17.97
C SER A 205 14.57 -1.70 18.60
N GLU A 206 15.15 -2.27 19.67
CA GLU A 206 16.29 -1.66 20.35
C GLU A 206 17.53 -1.60 19.44
N GLU A 207 17.73 -2.61 18.59
CA GLU A 207 18.85 -2.69 17.64
C GLU A 207 18.80 -1.51 16.67
N LYS A 208 17.63 -1.25 16.07
CA LYS A 208 17.43 -0.14 15.14
C LYS A 208 17.54 1.22 15.84
N LEU A 209 17.13 1.30 17.11
CA LEU A 209 17.39 2.48 17.93
C LEU A 209 18.89 2.66 18.21
N LYS A 210 19.67 1.59 18.45
CA LYS A 210 21.11 1.65 18.69
C LYS A 210 21.90 2.16 17.49
N GLU A 211 21.47 1.84 16.27
CA GLU A 211 22.08 2.35 15.03
C GLU A 211 22.12 3.88 14.97
N VAL A 212 21.06 4.54 15.46
CA VAL A 212 20.92 6.01 15.40
C VAL A 212 21.25 6.67 16.74
N PHE A 213 20.93 6.00 17.84
CA PHE A 213 21.01 6.49 19.20
C PHE A 213 21.80 5.52 20.10
N PRO A 214 23.09 5.24 19.83
CA PRO A 214 23.85 4.18 20.52
C PRO A 214 23.89 4.36 22.05
N LYS A 215 23.87 5.61 22.53
CA LYS A 215 23.88 5.94 23.97
C LYS A 215 22.49 6.15 24.59
N LEU A 216 21.43 6.27 23.79
CA LEU A 216 20.08 6.57 24.27
C LEU A 216 19.06 5.47 23.95
N ALA A 217 19.39 4.50 23.11
CA ALA A 217 18.48 3.44 22.69
C ALA A 217 17.84 2.70 23.86
N GLN A 218 18.65 2.29 24.84
CA GLN A 218 18.16 1.64 26.05
C GLN A 218 17.19 2.54 26.82
N ARG A 219 17.54 3.82 27.05
CA ARG A 219 16.67 4.77 27.73
C ARG A 219 15.36 5.03 26.98
N ILE A 220 15.41 5.13 25.65
CA ILE A 220 14.22 5.29 24.79
C ILE A 220 13.33 4.04 24.90
N GLN A 221 13.93 2.86 24.92
CA GLN A 221 13.23 1.59 25.03
C GLN A 221 12.58 1.41 26.41
N GLU A 222 13.30 1.72 27.50
CA GLU A 222 12.78 1.68 28.87
C GLU A 222 11.62 2.67 29.06
N LYS A 223 11.73 3.88 28.50
CA LYS A 223 10.70 4.93 28.59
C LYS A 223 9.71 4.92 27.43
N LYS A 224 9.70 3.87 26.60
CA LYS A 224 8.97 3.84 25.33
C LYS A 224 7.49 4.18 25.50
N ARG A 225 6.85 3.64 26.53
CA ARG A 225 5.43 3.91 26.83
C ARG A 225 5.16 5.39 27.13
N GLU A 226 6.00 6.02 27.97
CA GLU A 226 5.89 7.43 28.32
C GLU A 226 6.15 8.33 27.11
N VAL A 227 7.14 7.98 26.29
CA VAL A 227 7.46 8.71 25.05
C VAL A 227 6.31 8.60 24.05
N LEU A 228 5.70 7.42 23.88
CA LEU A 228 4.52 7.22 23.04
C LEU A 228 3.33 8.05 23.49
N GLU A 229 3.10 8.13 24.80
CA GLU A 229 2.01 8.91 25.37
C GLU A 229 2.24 10.42 25.21
N ALA A 230 3.47 10.88 25.43
CA ALA A 230 3.87 12.25 25.18
C ALA A 230 3.77 12.61 23.69
N LEU A 231 4.18 11.70 22.80
CA LEU A 231 4.01 11.83 21.34
C LEU A 231 2.54 11.95 20.97
N ARG A 232 1.65 11.07 21.42
CA ARG A 232 0.22 11.13 21.08
C ARG A 232 -0.44 12.43 21.54
N ARG A 233 -0.03 12.96 22.71
CA ARG A 233 -0.53 14.22 23.28
C ARG A 233 0.15 15.48 22.74
N GLY A 234 1.18 15.35 21.92
CA GLY A 234 1.93 16.48 21.38
C GLY A 234 2.79 17.23 22.40
N ARG A 235 3.19 16.58 23.49
CA ARG A 235 3.96 17.20 24.59
C ARG A 235 5.45 17.13 24.31
N ARG A 236 5.93 17.99 23.40
CA ARG A 236 7.35 18.03 22.96
C ARG A 236 8.35 18.19 24.11
N GLU A 237 8.07 19.06 25.08
CA GLU A 237 8.95 19.25 26.26
C GLU A 237 9.00 18.02 27.18
N GLU A 238 7.94 17.21 27.22
CA GLU A 238 7.97 15.94 27.94
C GLU A 238 8.86 14.93 27.22
N ILE A 239 8.75 14.81 25.90
CA ILE A 239 9.65 13.97 25.09
C ILE A 239 11.10 14.39 25.37
N LYS A 240 11.40 15.69 25.35
CA LYS A 240 12.72 16.23 25.67
C LYS A 240 13.21 15.81 27.06
N ARG A 241 12.39 15.92 28.10
CA ARG A 241 12.77 15.44 29.45
C ARG A 241 13.02 13.93 29.47
N LEU A 242 12.24 13.15 28.73
CA LEU A 242 12.33 11.70 28.68
C LEU A 242 13.60 11.23 27.94
N VAL A 243 13.93 11.82 26.78
CA VAL A 243 15.01 11.32 25.90
C VAL A 243 16.22 12.25 25.75
N GLY A 244 16.08 13.54 26.07
CA GLY A 244 17.13 14.57 25.99
C GLY A 244 17.47 15.07 24.58
N LYS A 245 17.13 14.30 23.53
CA LYS A 245 17.35 14.64 22.11
C LYS A 245 16.06 14.47 21.30
N GLU A 246 15.03 15.21 21.68
CA GLU A 246 13.70 15.17 21.06
C GLU A 246 13.76 15.48 19.56
N GLU A 247 14.50 16.52 19.14
CA GLU A 247 14.55 16.91 17.72
C GLU A 247 15.06 15.76 16.85
N LYS A 248 16.19 15.15 17.24
CA LYS A 248 16.76 14.01 16.52
C LYS A 248 15.84 12.79 16.48
N LEU A 249 15.10 12.55 17.58
CA LEU A 249 14.10 11.48 17.61
C LEU A 249 12.96 11.78 16.64
N LEU A 250 12.44 13.00 16.63
CA LEU A 250 11.38 13.42 15.72
C LEU A 250 11.83 13.38 14.25
N GLU A 251 13.06 13.82 13.93
CA GLU A 251 13.66 13.71 12.59
C GLU A 251 13.77 12.24 12.14
N PHE A 252 14.22 11.36 13.03
CA PHE A 252 14.32 9.94 12.74
C PHE A 252 12.94 9.30 12.48
N LEU A 253 11.95 9.63 13.32
CA LEU A 253 10.58 9.14 13.15
C LEU A 253 9.96 9.69 11.85
N ALA A 254 10.16 10.98 11.53
CA ALA A 254 9.69 11.61 10.29
C ALA A 254 10.27 10.90 9.05
N LYS A 255 11.56 10.56 9.08
CA LYS A 255 12.22 9.83 7.99
C LYS A 255 11.66 8.42 7.80
N LEU A 256 11.40 7.70 8.89
CA LEU A 256 10.79 6.37 8.83
C LEU A 256 9.33 6.43 8.40
N ASN A 257 8.60 7.47 8.81
CA ASN A 257 7.21 7.68 8.44
C ASN A 257 7.03 7.73 6.91
N ALA A 258 7.95 8.39 6.20
CA ALA A 258 7.97 8.46 4.73
C ALA A 258 8.05 7.08 4.06
N GLY A 259 8.55 6.06 4.77
CA GLY A 259 8.72 4.70 4.24
C GLY A 259 7.48 3.81 4.36
N TRP A 260 6.40 4.23 5.02
CA TRP A 260 5.18 3.42 5.17
C TRP A 260 4.40 3.22 3.87
N VAL A 261 4.62 4.08 2.88
CA VAL A 261 3.98 4.06 1.57
C VAL A 261 5.06 4.11 0.50
N ASP A 262 4.94 3.34 -0.60
CA ASP A 262 5.79 3.57 -1.78
C ASP A 262 5.36 4.87 -2.47
N GLY A 263 5.99 5.99 -2.08
CA GLY A 263 5.71 7.31 -2.65
C GLY A 263 5.84 7.35 -4.17
N ARG A 264 6.68 6.51 -4.78
CA ARG A 264 6.85 6.46 -6.24
C ARG A 264 5.60 5.91 -6.94
N VAL A 265 4.83 5.04 -6.27
CA VAL A 265 3.52 4.59 -6.77
C VAL A 265 2.56 5.77 -6.85
N THR A 266 2.52 6.57 -5.80
CA THR A 266 1.54 7.65 -5.67
C THR A 266 1.83 8.80 -6.63
N VAL A 267 3.11 9.16 -6.78
CA VAL A 267 3.56 10.26 -7.65
C VAL A 267 3.40 9.93 -9.15
N ASP A 268 3.56 8.67 -9.54
CA ASP A 268 3.46 8.26 -10.94
C ASP A 268 2.02 8.29 -11.47
N VAL A 269 1.66 9.37 -12.16
CA VAL A 269 0.33 9.56 -12.76
C VAL A 269 -0.03 8.53 -13.83
N LYS A 270 0.93 7.71 -14.29
CA LYS A 270 0.75 6.66 -15.31
C LYS A 270 1.05 5.26 -14.76
N ARG A 271 1.05 5.08 -13.44
CA ARG A 271 1.35 3.81 -12.76
C ARG A 271 0.41 2.69 -13.21
N ILE A 272 0.91 1.47 -13.14
CA ILE A 272 0.08 0.26 -13.21
C ILE A 272 0.12 -0.43 -11.86
N LEU A 273 -1.04 -0.90 -11.39
CA LEU A 273 -1.19 -1.65 -10.16
C LEU A 273 -1.77 -3.01 -10.48
N ARG A 274 -1.55 -3.97 -9.59
CA ARG A 274 -2.10 -5.33 -9.74
C ARG A 274 -3.62 -5.29 -9.92
N LEU A 275 -4.12 -6.03 -10.90
CA LEU A 275 -5.55 -6.10 -11.19
C LEU A 275 -6.26 -6.90 -10.08
N PRO A 276 -7.20 -6.31 -9.32
CA PRO A 276 -7.97 -7.07 -8.35
C PRO A 276 -8.75 -8.21 -9.04
N SER A 277 -9.02 -9.28 -8.31
CA SER A 277 -9.42 -10.65 -8.72
C SER A 277 -8.30 -11.57 -9.20
N THR A 278 -7.14 -11.06 -9.65
CA THR A 278 -6.10 -11.91 -10.27
C THR A 278 -5.14 -12.53 -9.26
N LEU A 279 -4.31 -13.50 -9.69
CA LEU A 279 -3.36 -14.18 -8.83
C LEU A 279 -2.06 -13.37 -8.67
N HIS A 280 -1.57 -13.23 -7.44
CA HIS A 280 -0.18 -12.86 -7.17
C HIS A 280 0.67 -14.14 -7.06
N SER A 281 1.18 -14.63 -8.18
CA SER A 281 1.89 -15.92 -8.23
C SER A 281 3.20 -15.96 -7.43
N GLY A 282 3.77 -14.83 -7.01
CA GLY A 282 4.92 -14.83 -6.10
C GLY A 282 4.64 -15.32 -4.68
N VAL A 283 3.36 -15.31 -4.26
CA VAL A 283 2.95 -15.70 -2.90
C VAL A 283 1.69 -16.59 -2.89
N SER A 284 1.22 -17.01 -4.08
CA SER A 284 0.03 -17.83 -4.27
C SER A 284 -1.23 -17.31 -3.58
N MET A 285 -1.46 -16.00 -3.66
CA MET A 285 -2.67 -15.36 -3.11
C MET A 285 -3.47 -14.64 -4.18
N LYS A 286 -4.80 -14.69 -4.09
CA LYS A 286 -5.71 -13.88 -4.90
C LYS A 286 -5.61 -12.42 -4.47
N CYS A 287 -5.62 -11.52 -5.43
CA CYS A 287 -5.72 -10.09 -5.17
C CYS A 287 -7.20 -9.78 -4.97
N VAL A 288 -7.60 -9.38 -3.77
CA VAL A 288 -9.01 -9.28 -3.41
C VAL A 288 -9.43 -7.82 -3.34
N PRO A 289 -10.47 -7.37 -4.05
CA PRO A 289 -11.07 -6.09 -3.76
C PRO A 289 -11.78 -6.14 -2.40
N ILE A 290 -11.52 -5.15 -1.57
CA ILE A 290 -11.96 -5.14 -0.17
C ILE A 290 -13.07 -4.10 -0.03
N ARG A 291 -14.25 -4.54 0.42
CA ARG A 291 -15.39 -3.67 0.73
C ARG A 291 -15.32 -3.12 2.15
N ASP A 292 -14.88 -3.96 3.08
CA ASP A 292 -14.73 -3.63 4.49
C ASP A 292 -13.29 -3.98 4.90
N ILE A 293 -12.47 -2.93 5.04
CA ILE A 293 -11.05 -3.08 5.41
C ILE A 293 -10.87 -3.47 6.86
N GLU A 294 -11.82 -3.14 7.74
CA GLU A 294 -11.76 -3.43 9.18
C GLU A 294 -11.92 -4.93 9.43
N ASN A 295 -12.78 -5.59 8.66
CA ASN A 295 -13.10 -7.01 8.78
C ASN A 295 -12.45 -7.90 7.69
N PHE A 296 -11.49 -7.37 6.93
CA PHE A 296 -10.78 -8.16 5.93
C PHE A 296 -9.97 -9.30 6.57
N SER A 297 -10.16 -10.53 6.07
CA SER A 297 -9.33 -11.70 6.41
C SER A 297 -8.56 -12.18 5.19
N LEU A 298 -7.31 -12.61 5.41
CA LEU A 298 -6.47 -13.24 4.39
C LEU A 298 -7.07 -14.54 3.85
N ASP A 299 -7.97 -15.20 4.59
CA ASP A 299 -8.65 -16.42 4.14
C ASP A 299 -9.46 -16.19 2.85
N GLN A 300 -10.01 -14.98 2.68
CA GLN A 300 -10.75 -14.58 1.48
C GLN A 300 -9.86 -14.53 0.23
N ALA A 301 -8.54 -14.50 0.42
CA ALA A 301 -7.54 -14.41 -0.61
C ALA A 301 -6.82 -15.73 -0.90
N ILE A 302 -7.15 -16.83 -0.21
CA ILE A 302 -6.57 -18.14 -0.48
C ILE A 302 -7.22 -18.73 -1.74
N PRO A 303 -6.45 -19.07 -2.79
CA PRO A 303 -6.96 -19.80 -3.93
C PRO A 303 -7.33 -21.24 -3.58
N LYS A 304 -8.31 -21.83 -4.27
CA LYS A 304 -8.77 -23.20 -4.00
C LYS A 304 -7.65 -24.23 -4.11
N PHE A 305 -6.75 -24.07 -5.08
CA PHE A 305 -5.64 -25.01 -5.29
C PHE A 305 -4.65 -25.08 -4.11
N ILE A 306 -4.64 -24.09 -3.21
CA ILE A 306 -3.83 -24.13 -1.98
C ILE A 306 -4.48 -24.99 -0.89
N LEU A 307 -5.81 -25.08 -0.87
CA LEU A 307 -6.56 -25.85 0.12
C LEU A 307 -6.64 -27.34 -0.23
N GLU A 308 -6.44 -27.68 -1.50
CA GLU A 308 -6.56 -29.04 -2.03
C GLU A 308 -5.20 -29.76 -2.17
N GLY A 309 -4.10 -29.06 -1.87
CA GLY A 309 -2.73 -29.55 -2.00
C GLY A 309 -2.09 -29.99 -0.70
#